data_AF-A0AB34K0Q2-F1
#
_entry.id   AF-A0AB34K0Q2-F1
#
_cell.length_a   1.000
_cell.length_b   1.000
_cell.length_c   1.000
_cell.angle_alpha   90.00
_cell.angle_beta   90.00
_cell.angle_gamma   90.00
#
_symmetry.space_group_name_H-M   'P 1'
#
loop_
_entity.id
_entity.type
_entity.pdbx_description
1 polymer ?
#
loop_
_entity_poly.entity_id
_entity_poly.type
_entity_poly.pdbx_seq_one_letter_code
_entity_poly.pdbx_strand_id
1 'polypeptide(L)'
;MAPLAAWFVGWLCAFPTLHPPPETLSITSPVDGRVYSTSSSRTTTLPLLYHTTPRAERICLHLSRAPPAPLPSQPAEEFRTYAQGCFAIGQPVRLENLIAGNYSLHASARGAAGDLLCTAAPVGFGVEEGTAEFVPSYEWRPVAAGQSVVAGLELQLDLAASRRRARIPPTWRLQVYLGREHGGFFRMDVQRDTPVGAIERAAAAQAARGRAQPREVCAALWAGLDRLAPSDTVEGAMLFQKQGELKIEVRSCERLPGAESPPAGGA
;
A
#
# COMPACT_ATOMS: atom_id res chain seq x y z
N MET A 1 -92.51 8.25 42.20
CA MET A 1 -91.84 7.27 41.32
C MET A 1 -91.20 8.05 40.18
N ALA A 2 -89.87 8.18 40.18
CA ALA A 2 -89.11 8.93 39.19
C ALA A 2 -88.10 7.97 38.50
N PRO A 3 -87.88 8.04 37.18
CA PRO A 3 -86.93 7.18 36.51
C PRO A 3 -85.52 7.81 36.51
N LEU A 4 -84.52 6.99 36.85
CA LEU A 4 -83.10 7.27 36.71
C LEU A 4 -82.67 7.06 35.26
N ALA A 5 -82.25 8.13 34.58
CA ALA A 5 -81.61 8.07 33.27
C ALA A 5 -80.10 7.87 33.44
N ALA A 6 -79.59 6.71 33.03
CA ALA A 6 -78.16 6.41 33.01
C ALA A 6 -77.55 6.90 31.68
N TRP A 7 -76.61 7.83 31.77
CA TRP A 7 -75.81 8.30 30.65
C TRP A 7 -74.60 7.39 30.44
N PHE A 8 -74.49 6.76 29.27
CA PHE A 8 -73.27 6.08 28.83
C PHE A 8 -72.31 7.13 28.25
N VAL A 9 -71.23 7.40 28.97
CA VAL A 9 -70.08 8.17 28.46
C VAL A 9 -69.21 7.21 27.65
N GLY A 10 -69.22 7.38 26.33
CA GLY A 10 -68.36 6.64 25.42
C GLY A 10 -66.89 7.03 25.62
N TRP A 11 -66.08 6.10 26.12
CA TRP A 11 -64.63 6.18 26.10
C TRP A 11 -64.13 5.82 24.69
N LEU A 12 -63.76 6.85 23.92
CA LEU A 12 -62.94 6.66 22.72
C LEU A 12 -61.52 6.27 23.18
N CYS A 13 -61.18 5.00 23.02
CA CYS A 13 -59.79 4.54 23.14
C CYS A 13 -58.97 5.20 22.02
N ALA A 14 -58.18 6.22 22.37
CA ALA A 14 -57.13 6.74 21.52
C ALA A 14 -56.06 5.66 21.37
N PHE A 15 -56.00 5.01 20.20
CA PHE A 15 -54.90 4.12 19.87
C PHE A 15 -53.59 4.92 19.89
N PRO A 16 -52.51 4.39 20.49
CA PRO A 16 -51.19 5.02 20.41
C PRO A 16 -50.80 5.06 18.93
N THR A 17 -50.64 6.26 18.39
CA THR A 17 -50.00 6.49 17.10
C THR A 17 -48.56 6.02 17.22
N LEU A 18 -48.29 4.79 16.81
CA LEU A 18 -46.94 4.31 16.55
C LEU A 18 -46.30 5.29 15.55
N HIS A 19 -45.46 6.19 16.06
CA HIS A 19 -44.61 6.98 15.19
C HIS A 19 -43.79 5.97 14.38
N PRO A 20 -43.84 6.03 13.03
CA PRO A 20 -42.98 5.18 12.23
C PRO A 20 -41.52 5.43 12.68
N PRO A 21 -40.70 4.37 12.79
CA PRO A 21 -39.31 4.54 13.18
C PRO A 21 -38.68 5.59 12.26
N PRO A 22 -37.83 6.49 12.79
CA PRO A 22 -37.24 7.54 11.98
C PRO A 22 -36.55 6.90 10.78
N GLU A 23 -36.83 7.47 9.61
CA GLU A 23 -36.26 7.09 8.33
C GLU A 23 -34.74 7.41 8.35
N THR A 24 -33.93 6.52 8.94
CA THR A 24 -32.50 6.78 9.16
C THR A 24 -31.67 6.34 7.95
N LEU A 25 -30.96 7.31 7.35
CA LEU A 25 -29.80 7.05 6.51
C LEU A 25 -28.56 7.15 7.39
N SER A 26 -27.78 6.06 7.47
CA SER A 26 -26.46 6.09 8.12
C SER A 26 -25.40 5.68 7.11
N ILE A 27 -24.37 6.51 6.98
CA ILE A 27 -23.14 6.12 6.32
C ILE A 27 -22.22 5.64 7.41
N THR A 28 -21.77 4.40 7.32
CA THR A 28 -20.70 3.91 8.16
C THR A 28 -19.47 3.85 7.27
N SER A 29 -18.58 4.83 7.41
CA SER A 29 -17.21 4.57 6.96
C SER A 29 -16.71 3.39 7.79
N PRO A 30 -15.98 2.41 7.21
CA PRO A 30 -15.50 1.27 7.99
C PRO A 30 -14.64 1.67 9.21
N VAL A 31 -14.26 2.94 9.35
CA VAL A 31 -13.48 3.47 10.48
C VAL A 31 -13.72 4.98 10.69
N ASP A 32 -14.89 5.38 11.21
CA ASP A 32 -15.17 6.78 11.57
C ASP A 32 -14.04 7.40 12.43
N GLY A 33 -13.59 8.60 12.05
CA GLY A 33 -12.55 9.35 12.79
C GLY A 33 -11.11 8.91 12.56
N ARG A 34 -10.80 8.03 11.60
CA ARG A 34 -9.42 7.68 11.25
C ARG A 34 -8.85 8.45 10.06
N VAL A 35 -7.52 8.52 10.05
CA VAL A 35 -6.70 9.02 8.95
C VAL A 35 -6.36 7.87 8.00
N TYR A 36 -6.55 8.10 6.69
CA TYR A 36 -6.13 7.20 5.62
C TYR A 36 -4.82 7.69 5.02
N SER A 37 -3.82 6.84 4.82
CA SER A 37 -2.63 7.27 4.07
C SER A 37 -2.79 6.98 2.57
N THR A 38 -2.37 7.92 1.73
CA THR A 38 -2.23 7.67 0.28
C THR A 38 -0.97 6.87 -0.02
N SER A 39 -1.01 6.06 -1.07
CA SER A 39 0.20 5.46 -1.66
C SER A 39 1.00 6.50 -2.47
N SER A 40 2.19 6.12 -2.94
CA SER A 40 3.05 6.95 -3.81
C SER A 40 2.37 7.44 -5.10
N SER A 41 1.27 6.78 -5.52
CA SER A 41 0.38 7.25 -6.60
C SER A 41 -0.46 8.49 -6.22
N ARG A 42 -0.34 9.01 -5.00
CA ARG A 42 -1.08 10.15 -4.42
C ARG A 42 -2.60 9.98 -4.38
N THR A 43 -3.08 8.76 -4.56
CA THR A 43 -4.51 8.45 -4.65
C THR A 43 -4.83 7.28 -3.75
N THR A 44 -5.99 7.31 -3.09
CA THR A 44 -6.51 6.16 -2.32
C THR A 44 -7.95 5.86 -2.73
N THR A 45 -8.33 4.58 -2.63
CA THR A 45 -9.68 4.07 -2.93
C THR A 45 -10.36 3.59 -1.66
N LEU A 46 -11.49 4.19 -1.29
CA LEU A 46 -12.23 3.83 -0.06
C LEU A 46 -13.61 3.23 -0.39
N PRO A 47 -13.91 1.98 0.03
CA PRO A 47 -15.26 1.45 -0.05
C PRO A 47 -16.16 2.07 1.03
N LEU A 48 -17.37 2.47 0.66
CA LEU A 48 -18.38 2.99 1.59
C LEU A 48 -19.43 1.93 1.91
N LEU A 49 -19.77 1.79 3.20
CA LEU A 49 -20.92 1.02 3.66
C LEU A 49 -22.03 2.01 4.06
N TYR A 50 -23.26 1.76 3.64
CA TYR A 50 -24.40 2.60 3.96
C TYR A 50 -25.65 1.77 4.23
N HIS A 51 -26.45 2.22 5.19
CA HIS A 51 -27.77 1.68 5.49
C HIS A 51 -28.81 2.75 5.17
N THR A 52 -29.84 2.35 4.45
CA THR A 52 -30.84 3.25 3.87
C THR A 52 -32.24 2.73 4.16
N THR A 53 -33.22 3.63 4.08
CA THR A 53 -34.64 3.29 4.24
C THR A 53 -35.11 2.46 3.05
N PRO A 54 -36.14 1.59 3.22
CA PRO A 54 -36.63 0.73 2.15
C PRO A 54 -37.29 1.50 1.00
N ARG A 55 -37.60 2.79 1.19
CA ARG A 55 -38.21 3.65 0.17
C ARG A 55 -37.19 4.36 -0.72
N ALA A 56 -35.92 4.37 -0.32
CA ALA A 56 -34.89 5.01 -1.12
C ALA A 56 -34.55 4.15 -2.33
N GLU A 57 -34.51 4.78 -3.49
CA GLU A 57 -34.01 4.14 -4.72
C GLU A 57 -32.58 4.56 -5.03
N ARG A 58 -32.19 5.77 -4.58
CA ARG A 58 -30.88 6.34 -4.86
C ARG A 58 -30.26 6.96 -3.62
N ILE A 59 -28.95 6.84 -3.52
CA ILE A 59 -28.12 7.57 -2.55
C ILE A 59 -27.27 8.59 -3.29
N CYS A 60 -27.43 9.86 -2.96
CA CYS A 60 -26.63 10.95 -3.50
C CYS A 60 -25.54 11.32 -2.51
N LEU A 61 -24.29 11.18 -2.95
CA LEU A 61 -23.11 11.54 -2.18
C LEU A 61 -22.56 12.88 -2.67
N HIS A 62 -22.08 13.67 -1.73
CA HIS A 62 -21.35 14.90 -1.99
C HIS A 62 -20.13 14.97 -1.07
N LEU A 63 -18.95 14.71 -1.66
CA LEU A 63 -17.68 14.89 -0.97
C LEU A 63 -17.22 16.35 -1.09
N SER A 64 -16.89 16.94 0.05
CA SER A 64 -16.17 18.20 0.15
C SER A 64 -14.82 17.97 0.81
N ARG A 65 -13.79 18.70 0.36
CA ARG A 65 -12.50 18.76 1.05
C ARG A 65 -12.55 19.96 1.97
N ALA A 66 -12.27 19.78 3.26
CA ALA A 66 -12.10 20.91 4.15
C ALA A 66 -10.93 21.73 3.61
N PRO A 67 -11.04 23.07 3.52
CA PRO A 67 -9.91 23.88 3.12
C PRO A 67 -8.73 23.54 4.04
N PRO A 68 -7.51 23.33 3.51
CA PRO A 68 -6.35 23.26 4.38
C PRO A 68 -6.35 24.51 5.26
N ALA A 69 -5.97 24.39 6.53
CA ALA A 69 -5.70 25.56 7.36
C ALA A 69 -4.89 26.57 6.52
N PRO A 70 -5.24 27.87 6.54
CA PRO A 70 -4.90 28.82 5.49
C PRO A 70 -3.40 28.80 5.20
N LEU A 71 -3.04 28.09 4.13
CA LEU A 71 -1.73 28.16 3.50
C LEU A 71 -1.85 29.07 2.28
N PRO A 72 -0.85 29.94 2.05
CA PRO A 72 -0.91 30.91 0.98
C PRO A 72 -0.90 30.21 -0.39
N SER A 73 -1.97 30.48 -1.15
CA SER A 73 -2.08 30.37 -2.61
C SER A 73 -1.67 29.04 -3.26
N GLN A 74 -2.56 28.05 -3.24
CA GLN A 74 -2.71 27.16 -4.40
C GLN A 74 -4.11 27.31 -5.00
N PRO A 75 -4.25 27.33 -6.34
CA PRO A 75 -5.54 27.49 -7.00
C PRO A 75 -6.44 26.30 -6.69
N ALA A 76 -7.64 26.58 -6.18
CA ALA A 76 -8.63 25.60 -5.74
C ALA A 76 -9.30 24.80 -6.88
N GLU A 77 -8.92 25.04 -8.14
CA GLU A 77 -9.72 24.64 -9.31
C GLU A 77 -9.54 23.20 -9.80
N GLU A 78 -8.51 22.46 -9.37
CA GLU A 78 -8.32 21.06 -9.83
C GLU A 78 -9.09 20.02 -9.00
N PHE A 79 -9.81 20.41 -7.94
CA PHE A 79 -10.60 19.48 -7.12
C PHE A 79 -12.03 19.29 -7.67
N ARG A 80 -12.18 18.75 -8.89
CA ARG A 80 -13.51 18.46 -9.46
C ARG A 80 -13.71 17.00 -9.85
N THR A 81 -14.72 16.42 -9.19
CA THR A 81 -15.69 15.43 -9.71
C THR A 81 -15.30 13.95 -9.72
N TYR A 82 -15.14 13.31 -8.55
CA TYR A 82 -15.29 11.85 -8.49
C TYR A 82 -16.14 11.30 -7.34
N ALA A 83 -16.57 12.14 -6.39
CA ALA A 83 -17.45 11.71 -5.28
C ALA A 83 -18.69 12.59 -5.12
N GLN A 84 -19.14 13.19 -6.22
CA GLN A 84 -20.42 13.88 -6.32
C GLN A 84 -21.28 13.12 -7.33
N GLY A 85 -22.34 12.46 -6.85
CA GLY A 85 -23.18 11.64 -7.71
C GLY A 85 -24.28 10.89 -6.96
N CYS A 86 -25.29 10.45 -7.69
CA CYS A 86 -26.41 9.66 -7.17
C CYS A 86 -26.36 8.23 -7.70
N PHE A 87 -26.15 7.29 -6.79
CA PHE A 87 -25.96 5.86 -7.05
C PHE A 87 -27.22 5.08 -6.71
N ALA A 88 -27.47 3.97 -7.39
CA ALA A 88 -28.58 3.08 -7.04
C ALA A 88 -28.29 2.39 -5.69
N ILE A 89 -29.33 2.12 -4.88
CA ILE A 89 -29.14 1.37 -3.64
C ILE A 89 -28.56 -0.02 -3.93
N GLY A 90 -27.57 -0.43 -3.14
CA GLY A 90 -26.86 -1.70 -3.28
C GLY A 90 -25.65 -1.63 -4.23
N GLN A 91 -25.49 -0.54 -4.99
CA GLN A 91 -24.28 -0.33 -5.78
C GLN A 91 -23.10 -0.01 -4.84
N PRO A 92 -21.96 -0.73 -4.95
CA PRO A 92 -20.76 -0.39 -4.18
C PRO A 92 -20.23 0.96 -4.64
N VAL A 93 -20.05 1.89 -3.71
CA VAL A 93 -19.48 3.21 -4.00
C VAL A 93 -18.03 3.27 -3.54
N ARG A 94 -17.16 3.77 -4.42
CA ARG A 94 -15.74 3.94 -4.19
C ARG A 94 -15.39 5.42 -4.28
N LEU A 95 -14.68 5.92 -3.27
CA LEU A 95 -14.04 7.24 -3.34
C LEU A 95 -12.65 7.04 -3.93
N GLU A 96 -12.39 7.56 -5.12
CA GLU A 96 -11.10 7.41 -5.82
C GLU A 96 -10.37 8.75 -5.90
N ASN A 97 -9.05 8.68 -6.14
CA ASN A 97 -8.21 9.86 -6.37
C ASN A 97 -8.18 10.87 -5.21
N LEU A 98 -8.37 10.39 -3.98
CA LEU A 98 -8.23 11.23 -2.79
C LEU A 98 -6.75 11.51 -2.52
N ILE A 99 -6.40 12.80 -2.44
CA ILE A 99 -5.06 13.26 -2.04
C ILE A 99 -5.02 13.55 -0.54
N ALA A 100 -3.85 13.87 0.00
CA ALA A 100 -3.73 14.26 1.41
C ALA A 100 -4.58 15.50 1.73
N GLY A 101 -5.41 15.43 2.77
CA GLY A 101 -6.25 16.51 3.27
C GLY A 101 -7.39 15.99 4.14
N ASN A 102 -8.14 16.91 4.76
CA ASN A 102 -9.35 16.56 5.49
C ASN A 102 -10.56 16.60 4.56
N TYR A 103 -11.47 15.65 4.69
CA TYR A 103 -12.65 15.48 3.86
C TYR A 103 -13.91 15.40 4.71
N SER A 104 -15.02 15.84 4.16
CA SER A 104 -16.37 15.71 4.70
C SER A 104 -17.26 15.09 3.64
N LEU A 105 -17.85 13.93 3.94
CA LEU A 105 -18.78 13.23 3.07
C LEU A 105 -20.21 13.49 3.53
N HIS A 106 -21.01 14.09 2.66
CA HIS A 106 -22.44 14.29 2.87
C HIS A 106 -23.22 13.25 2.06
N ALA A 107 -24.28 12.67 2.62
CA ALA A 107 -25.22 11.84 1.87
C ALA A 107 -26.66 12.25 2.05
N SER A 108 -27.44 11.98 1.01
CA SER A 108 -28.88 12.13 0.98
C SER A 108 -29.51 10.93 0.28
N ALA A 109 -30.66 10.48 0.76
CA ALA A 109 -31.45 9.44 0.11
C ALA A 109 -32.58 10.07 -0.71
N ARG A 110 -32.81 9.55 -1.90
CA ARG A 110 -33.89 10.03 -2.80
C ARG A 110 -34.82 8.90 -3.21
N GLY A 111 -36.10 9.24 -3.32
CA GLY A 111 -37.14 8.35 -3.83
C GLY A 111 -37.14 8.27 -5.36
N ALA A 112 -38.06 7.47 -5.90
CA ALA A 112 -38.21 7.24 -7.34
C ALA A 112 -38.47 8.53 -8.14
N ALA A 113 -39.26 9.44 -7.56
CA ALA A 113 -39.58 10.73 -8.16
C ALA A 113 -38.43 11.76 -8.04
N GLY A 114 -37.32 11.37 -7.40
CA GLY A 114 -36.19 12.27 -7.13
C GLY A 114 -36.38 13.16 -5.90
N ASP A 115 -37.47 12.99 -5.16
CA ASP A 115 -37.76 13.65 -3.90
C ASP A 115 -36.73 13.28 -2.82
N LEU A 116 -36.37 14.27 -1.99
CA LEU A 116 -35.44 14.07 -0.88
C LEU A 116 -36.18 13.39 0.27
N LEU A 117 -35.78 12.17 0.59
CA LEU A 117 -36.37 11.40 1.70
C LEU A 117 -35.70 11.78 3.03
N CYS A 118 -34.37 11.70 3.08
CA CYS A 118 -33.60 12.02 4.27
C CYS A 118 -32.14 12.41 3.95
N THR A 119 -31.48 13.01 4.94
CA THR A 119 -30.06 13.39 4.89
C THR A 119 -29.31 12.71 6.05
N ALA A 120 -28.07 12.30 5.80
CA ALA A 120 -27.18 11.80 6.85
C ALA A 120 -26.35 12.94 7.44
N ALA A 121 -25.92 12.79 8.70
CA ALA A 121 -24.91 13.67 9.28
C ALA A 121 -23.61 13.58 8.47
N PRO A 122 -22.85 14.68 8.29
CA PRO A 122 -21.60 14.65 7.55
C PRO A 122 -20.56 13.76 8.25
N VAL A 123 -19.86 12.92 7.48
CA VAL A 123 -18.78 12.07 7.98
C VAL A 123 -17.43 12.71 7.65
N GLY A 124 -16.68 13.12 8.68
CA GLY A 124 -15.34 13.68 8.55
C GLY A 124 -14.25 12.62 8.56
N PHE A 125 -13.26 12.72 7.67
CA PHE A 125 -12.07 11.85 7.69
C PHE A 125 -10.83 12.56 7.15
N GLY A 126 -9.66 12.16 7.62
CA GLY A 126 -8.37 12.67 7.16
C GLY A 126 -7.75 11.74 6.12
N VAL A 127 -7.06 12.30 5.14
CA VAL A 127 -6.16 11.60 4.26
C VAL A 127 -4.77 12.20 4.48
N GLU A 128 -3.78 11.42 4.84
CA GLU A 128 -2.40 11.86 5.00
C GLU A 128 -1.55 11.36 3.82
N GLU A 129 -0.52 12.11 3.45
CA GLU A 129 0.49 11.61 2.52
C GLU A 129 1.31 10.56 3.28
N GLY A 130 1.11 9.29 2.95
CA GLY A 130 1.87 8.20 3.53
C GLY A 130 3.29 8.21 2.99
N THR A 131 4.15 9.07 3.54
CA THR A 131 5.51 9.30 3.01
C THR A 131 6.56 8.31 3.50
N ALA A 132 6.24 7.46 4.48
CA ALA A 132 7.20 6.49 4.97
C ALA A 132 7.25 5.28 4.03
N GLU A 133 8.18 5.29 3.07
CA GLU A 133 8.57 4.10 2.33
C GLU A 133 8.85 2.95 3.30
N PHE A 134 8.31 1.76 3.02
CA PHE A 134 8.60 0.59 3.85
C PHE A 134 10.07 0.21 3.69
N VAL A 135 10.87 0.43 4.73
CA VAL A 135 12.28 0.02 4.75
C VAL A 135 12.38 -1.50 4.94
N PRO A 136 12.81 -2.27 3.92
CA PRO A 136 12.86 -3.72 4.00
C PRO A 136 13.85 -4.24 5.05
N SER A 137 13.52 -5.36 5.69
CA SER A 137 14.39 -6.06 6.64
C SER A 137 14.17 -7.56 6.58
N TYR A 138 15.15 -8.36 7.04
CA TYR A 138 14.99 -9.82 7.15
C TYR A 138 14.01 -10.25 8.27
N GLU A 139 13.77 -9.38 9.25
CA GLU A 139 12.77 -9.60 10.28
C GLU A 139 11.38 -9.14 9.84
N TRP A 140 10.34 -9.83 10.31
CA TRP A 140 8.94 -9.48 10.04
C TRP A 140 8.57 -8.14 10.68
N ARG A 141 8.39 -7.11 9.87
CA ARG A 141 7.96 -5.78 10.31
C ARG A 141 6.51 -5.50 9.97
N PRO A 142 5.77 -4.77 10.82
CA PRO A 142 4.42 -4.33 10.49
C PRO A 142 4.45 -3.38 9.29
N VAL A 143 3.49 -3.54 8.39
CA VAL A 143 3.22 -2.62 7.27
C VAL A 143 2.04 -1.76 7.66
N ALA A 144 2.25 -0.44 7.71
CA ALA A 144 1.17 0.48 8.07
C ALA A 144 0.05 0.44 7.00
N ALA A 145 -1.16 0.82 7.41
CA ALA A 145 -2.24 1.01 6.43
C ALA A 145 -1.77 2.00 5.36
N GLY A 146 -2.04 1.71 4.08
CA GLY A 146 -1.67 2.51 2.91
C GLY A 146 -0.17 2.68 2.63
N GLN A 147 0.71 2.07 3.43
CA GLN A 147 2.15 2.04 3.12
C GLN A 147 2.44 1.16 1.90
N SER A 148 3.27 1.66 0.98
CA SER A 148 3.74 0.89 -0.18
C SER A 148 4.87 -0.04 0.21
N VAL A 149 4.85 -1.26 -0.31
CA VAL A 149 5.86 -2.30 -0.08
C VAL A 149 6.55 -2.60 -1.40
N VAL A 150 7.88 -2.66 -1.39
CA VAL A 150 8.69 -2.98 -2.57
C VAL A 150 8.39 -4.41 -3.04
N ALA A 151 8.40 -4.63 -4.36
CA ALA A 151 8.21 -5.96 -4.93
C ALA A 151 9.30 -6.94 -4.46
N GLY A 152 8.95 -8.23 -4.38
CA GLY A 152 9.88 -9.29 -3.97
C GLY A 152 9.98 -9.54 -2.46
N LEU A 153 9.21 -8.81 -1.64
CA LEU A 153 9.08 -9.08 -0.21
C LEU A 153 8.06 -10.19 0.08
N GLU A 154 8.31 -10.96 1.15
CA GLU A 154 7.31 -11.86 1.72
C GLU A 154 6.29 -11.04 2.48
N LEU A 155 5.00 -11.29 2.23
CA LEU A 155 3.88 -10.65 2.90
C LEU A 155 3.12 -11.66 3.75
N GLN A 156 2.88 -11.32 5.02
CA GLN A 156 2.02 -12.06 5.92
C GLN A 156 0.77 -11.23 6.21
N LEU A 157 -0.39 -11.78 5.89
CA LEU A 157 -1.70 -11.19 6.13
C LEU A 157 -2.39 -11.95 7.27
N ASP A 158 -2.62 -11.27 8.39
CA ASP A 158 -3.47 -11.77 9.47
C ASP A 158 -4.89 -11.26 9.24
N LEU A 159 -5.76 -12.14 8.75
CA LEU A 159 -7.15 -11.81 8.42
C LEU A 159 -8.01 -11.56 9.67
N ALA A 160 -7.66 -12.15 10.82
CA ALA A 160 -8.42 -11.98 12.05
C ALA A 160 -8.16 -10.60 12.66
N ALA A 161 -6.90 -10.15 12.63
CA ALA A 161 -6.50 -8.86 13.19
C ALA A 161 -6.43 -7.73 12.16
N SER A 162 -6.68 -8.02 10.87
CA SER A 162 -6.43 -7.09 9.75
C SER A 162 -5.01 -6.50 9.77
N ARG A 163 -4.01 -7.27 10.21
CA ARG A 163 -2.61 -6.83 10.30
C ARG A 163 -1.81 -7.32 9.12
N ARG A 164 -0.91 -6.48 8.62
CA ARG A 164 0.00 -6.79 7.52
C ARG A 164 1.43 -6.73 8.02
N ARG A 165 2.24 -7.72 7.67
CA ARG A 165 3.68 -7.73 7.95
C ARG A 165 4.44 -8.06 6.67
N ALA A 166 5.65 -7.53 6.55
CA ALA A 166 6.54 -7.81 5.43
C ALA A 166 7.96 -8.08 5.90
N ARG A 167 8.71 -8.88 5.13
CA ARG A 167 10.15 -9.07 5.29
C ARG A 167 10.82 -9.43 3.96
N ILE A 168 12.14 -9.31 3.94
CA ILE A 168 12.99 -9.88 2.88
C ILE A 168 12.95 -11.42 3.02
N PRO A 169 12.74 -12.16 1.91
CA PRO A 169 12.81 -13.63 1.95
C PRO A 169 14.16 -14.11 2.50
N PRO A 170 14.21 -15.19 3.30
CA PRO A 170 15.48 -15.74 3.83
C PRO A 170 16.49 -16.08 2.73
N THR A 171 15.99 -16.47 1.55
CA THR A 171 16.78 -16.69 0.35
C THR A 171 16.03 -16.06 -0.83
N TRP A 172 16.75 -15.29 -1.64
CA TRP A 172 16.21 -14.66 -2.84
C TRP A 172 17.24 -14.70 -3.97
N ARG A 173 16.77 -14.57 -5.21
CA ARG A 173 17.62 -14.72 -6.39
C ARG A 173 18.15 -13.36 -6.85
N LEU A 174 19.45 -13.14 -6.66
CA LEU A 174 20.16 -12.01 -7.24
C LEU A 174 20.26 -12.21 -8.75
N GLN A 175 19.89 -11.19 -9.54
CA GLN A 175 20.04 -11.17 -10.99
C GLN A 175 20.75 -9.88 -11.42
N VAL A 176 21.92 -9.98 -12.02
CA VAL A 176 22.71 -8.83 -12.49
C VAL A 176 23.17 -9.09 -13.92
N TYR A 177 23.13 -8.06 -14.77
CA TYR A 177 23.59 -8.18 -16.15
C TYR A 177 25.12 -8.05 -16.23
N LEU A 178 25.79 -9.04 -16.83
CA LEU A 178 27.24 -9.08 -17.01
C LEU A 178 27.71 -8.55 -18.37
N GLY A 179 26.80 -8.28 -19.32
CA GLY A 179 27.16 -8.03 -20.72
C GLY A 179 27.01 -9.28 -21.61
N ARG A 180 26.90 -9.09 -22.93
CA ARG A 180 26.70 -10.19 -23.88
C ARG A 180 27.94 -11.07 -24.00
N GLU A 181 29.10 -10.43 -24.00
CA GLU A 181 30.44 -11.00 -24.02
C GLU A 181 30.77 -11.87 -22.79
N HIS A 182 29.96 -11.77 -21.73
CA HIS A 182 30.08 -12.52 -20.48
C HIS A 182 28.90 -13.47 -20.22
N GLY A 183 28.10 -13.77 -21.25
CA GLY A 183 27.00 -14.74 -21.14
C GLY A 183 25.67 -14.17 -20.64
N GLY A 184 25.48 -12.85 -20.67
CA GLY A 184 24.21 -12.20 -20.36
C GLY A 184 23.99 -11.97 -18.88
N PHE A 185 22.97 -12.61 -18.29
CA PHE A 185 22.60 -12.40 -16.89
C PHE A 185 23.30 -13.39 -15.95
N PHE A 186 23.98 -12.86 -14.93
CA PHE A 186 24.38 -13.60 -13.75
C PHE A 186 23.20 -13.79 -12.81
N ARG A 187 23.06 -15.00 -12.29
CA ARG A 187 21.98 -15.35 -11.37
C ARG A 187 22.50 -16.24 -10.25
N MET A 188 22.23 -15.86 -9.01
CA MET A 188 22.64 -16.62 -7.83
C MET A 188 21.61 -16.46 -6.72
N ASP A 189 21.28 -17.55 -6.03
CA ASP A 189 20.48 -17.48 -4.81
C ASP A 189 21.38 -17.00 -3.66
N VAL A 190 20.93 -15.98 -2.95
CA VAL A 190 21.68 -15.31 -1.89
C VAL A 190 20.87 -15.25 -0.59
N GLN A 191 21.59 -15.22 0.52
CA GLN A 191 21.05 -15.14 1.89
C GLN A 191 21.62 -13.93 2.62
N ARG A 192 21.05 -13.58 3.78
CA ARG A 192 21.45 -12.45 4.63
C ARG A 192 22.96 -12.33 4.84
N ASP A 193 23.62 -13.46 5.09
CA ASP A 193 25.02 -13.61 5.44
C ASP A 193 25.94 -13.93 4.26
N THR A 194 25.40 -14.08 3.05
CA THR A 194 26.21 -14.38 1.87
C THR A 194 27.20 -13.23 1.65
N PRO A 195 28.52 -13.49 1.62
CA PRO A 195 29.51 -12.44 1.45
C PRO A 195 29.55 -11.96 0.00
N VAL A 196 29.75 -10.66 -0.20
CA VAL A 196 29.90 -10.04 -1.52
C VAL A 196 31.00 -10.73 -2.33
N GLY A 197 32.12 -11.08 -1.70
CA GLY A 197 33.20 -11.80 -2.37
C GLY A 197 32.81 -13.19 -2.91
N ALA A 198 31.82 -13.87 -2.31
CA ALA A 198 31.30 -15.13 -2.88
C ALA A 198 30.49 -14.87 -4.15
N ILE A 199 29.70 -13.79 -4.18
CA ILE A 199 28.95 -13.35 -5.36
C ILE A 199 29.92 -13.00 -6.50
N GLU A 200 30.97 -12.23 -6.20
CA GLU A 200 32.02 -11.87 -7.16
C GLU A 200 32.71 -13.12 -7.75
N ARG A 201 33.13 -14.07 -6.90
CA ARG A 201 33.75 -15.32 -7.38
C ARG A 201 32.80 -16.14 -8.26
N ALA A 202 31.52 -16.24 -7.89
CA ALA A 202 30.52 -16.95 -8.67
C ALA A 202 30.28 -16.27 -10.03
N ALA A 203 30.22 -14.94 -10.07
CA ALA A 203 30.07 -14.17 -11.29
C ALA A 203 31.30 -14.30 -12.22
N ALA A 204 32.51 -14.24 -11.66
CA ALA A 204 33.74 -14.48 -12.39
C ALA A 204 33.79 -15.89 -13.01
N ALA A 205 33.40 -16.92 -12.23
CA ALA A 205 33.32 -18.29 -12.70
C ALA A 205 32.31 -18.46 -13.84
N GLN A 206 31.13 -17.81 -13.75
CA GLN A 206 30.16 -17.80 -14.84
C GLN A 206 30.71 -17.11 -16.10
N ALA A 207 31.33 -15.93 -15.93
CA ALA A 207 31.89 -15.17 -17.04
C ALA A 207 33.04 -15.91 -17.75
N ALA A 208 33.83 -16.70 -17.03
CA ALA A 208 34.90 -17.52 -17.59
C ALA A 208 34.37 -18.67 -18.46
N ARG A 209 33.22 -19.28 -18.12
CA ARG A 209 32.61 -20.36 -18.92
C ARG A 209 32.17 -19.93 -20.32
N GLY A 210 31.88 -18.64 -20.50
CA GLY A 210 31.51 -18.08 -21.81
C GLY A 210 32.69 -17.89 -22.77
N ARG A 211 33.93 -18.11 -22.34
CA ARG A 211 35.13 -17.83 -23.14
C ARG A 211 35.78 -19.10 -23.68
N ALA A 212 36.28 -19.02 -24.91
CA ALA A 212 36.99 -20.11 -25.57
C ALA A 212 38.40 -20.36 -24.99
N GLN A 213 38.98 -19.39 -24.27
CA GLN A 213 40.32 -19.49 -23.66
C GLN A 213 40.25 -19.31 -22.14
N PRO A 214 40.94 -20.16 -21.36
CA PRO A 214 41.02 -20.05 -19.91
C PRO A 214 41.92 -18.87 -19.53
N ARG A 215 41.33 -17.67 -19.45
CA ARG A 215 41.97 -16.53 -18.79
C ARG A 215 41.45 -16.42 -17.37
N GLU A 216 42.32 -16.07 -16.42
CA GLU A 216 41.88 -15.70 -15.07
C GLU A 216 40.98 -14.45 -15.18
N VAL A 217 39.71 -14.61 -14.79
CA VAL A 217 38.70 -13.56 -14.83
C VAL A 217 38.37 -13.15 -13.40
N CYS A 218 38.30 -11.85 -13.18
CA CYS A 218 37.93 -11.23 -11.92
C CYS A 218 36.61 -10.49 -12.10
N ALA A 219 35.77 -10.47 -11.06
CA ALA A 219 34.53 -9.70 -11.05
C ALA A 219 34.52 -8.81 -9.80
N ALA A 220 33.94 -7.62 -9.93
CA ALA A 220 33.70 -6.71 -8.83
C ALA A 220 32.23 -6.29 -8.81
N LEU A 221 31.58 -6.33 -7.65
CA LEU A 221 30.19 -5.89 -7.48
C LEU A 221 30.15 -4.41 -7.08
N TRP A 222 29.29 -3.65 -7.75
CA TRP A 222 29.09 -2.23 -7.57
C TRP A 222 27.61 -1.94 -7.30
N ALA A 223 27.34 -0.89 -6.53
CA ALA A 223 26.02 -0.28 -6.42
C ALA A 223 26.15 1.20 -6.79
N GLY A 224 25.61 1.58 -7.96
CA GLY A 224 25.86 2.89 -8.53
C GLY A 224 27.35 3.10 -8.84
N LEU A 225 27.98 4.05 -8.15
CA LEU A 225 29.41 4.38 -8.29
C LEU A 225 30.29 3.75 -7.21
N ASP A 226 29.70 3.09 -6.22
CA ASP A 226 30.42 2.56 -5.07
C ASP A 226 30.74 1.08 -5.28
N ARG A 227 32.03 0.73 -5.21
CA ARG A 227 32.46 -0.67 -5.16
C ARG A 227 32.15 -1.23 -3.78
N LEU A 228 31.44 -2.34 -3.73
CA LEU A 228 31.12 -3.00 -2.48
C LEU A 228 32.33 -3.80 -1.96
N ALA A 229 32.55 -3.78 -0.65
CA ALA A 229 33.69 -4.48 -0.07
C ALA A 229 33.44 -6.00 -0.13
N PRO A 230 34.41 -6.82 -0.57
CA PRO A 230 34.21 -8.27 -0.68
C PRO A 230 33.93 -8.97 0.67
N SER A 231 34.30 -8.33 1.78
CA SER A 231 34.04 -8.77 3.15
C SER A 231 32.62 -8.50 3.64
N ASP A 232 31.89 -7.58 2.99
CA ASP A 232 30.51 -7.25 3.39
C ASP A 232 29.58 -8.42 3.09
N THR A 233 28.49 -8.53 3.84
CA THR A 233 27.40 -9.46 3.56
C THR A 233 26.31 -8.81 2.71
N VAL A 234 25.41 -9.61 2.13
CA VAL A 234 24.22 -9.12 1.41
C VAL A 234 23.43 -8.10 2.26
N GLU A 235 23.23 -8.38 3.55
CA GLU A 235 22.56 -7.46 4.46
C GLU A 235 23.41 -6.22 4.77
N GLY A 236 24.69 -6.41 5.12
CA GLY A 236 25.58 -5.29 5.46
C GLY A 236 25.73 -4.29 4.31
N ALA A 237 25.75 -4.79 3.08
CA ALA A 237 25.80 -3.96 1.87
C ALA A 237 24.42 -3.45 1.39
N MET A 238 23.34 -3.84 2.06
CA MET A 238 21.95 -3.50 1.70
C MET A 238 21.59 -3.85 0.24
N LEU A 239 22.02 -5.03 -0.24
CA LEU A 239 21.87 -5.38 -1.66
C LEU A 239 20.41 -5.46 -2.10
N PHE A 240 19.48 -5.81 -1.20
CA PHE A 240 18.06 -5.89 -1.53
C PHE A 240 17.48 -4.51 -1.88
N GLN A 241 17.85 -3.48 -1.13
CA GLN A 241 17.41 -2.11 -1.37
C GLN A 241 18.06 -1.52 -2.63
N LYS A 242 19.29 -1.94 -2.93
CA LYS A 242 20.08 -1.41 -4.06
C LYS A 242 19.92 -2.20 -5.37
N GLN A 243 18.99 -3.15 -5.47
CA GLN A 243 18.85 -4.07 -6.61
C GLN A 243 18.81 -3.37 -7.98
N GLY A 244 18.17 -2.20 -8.08
CA GLY A 244 18.07 -1.41 -9.32
C GLY A 244 19.39 -0.74 -9.75
N GLU A 245 20.38 -0.68 -8.87
CA GLU A 245 21.66 0.00 -9.08
C GLU A 245 22.85 -0.97 -9.17
N LEU A 246 22.59 -2.28 -9.01
CA LEU A 246 23.65 -3.28 -8.98
C LEU A 246 24.24 -3.50 -10.37
N LYS A 247 25.58 -3.48 -10.42
CA LYS A 247 26.38 -3.78 -11.61
C LYS A 247 27.52 -4.69 -11.21
N ILE A 248 27.86 -5.65 -12.08
CA ILE A 248 29.09 -6.43 -11.94
C ILE A 248 30.02 -6.03 -13.08
N GLU A 249 31.24 -5.63 -12.72
CA GLU A 249 32.31 -5.38 -13.68
C GLU A 249 33.22 -6.59 -13.76
N VAL A 250 33.36 -7.13 -14.96
CA VAL A 250 34.22 -8.28 -15.23
C VAL A 250 35.48 -7.81 -15.95
N ARG A 251 36.65 -8.19 -15.41
CA ARG A 251 37.97 -7.81 -15.96
C ARG A 251 38.89 -9.02 -16.00
N SER A 252 39.98 -8.93 -16.77
CA SER A 252 41.08 -9.90 -16.65
C SER A 252 41.75 -9.69 -15.30
N CYS A 253 42.01 -10.76 -14.53
CA CYS A 253 42.81 -10.62 -13.33
C CYS A 253 44.24 -10.27 -13.75
N GLU A 254 44.69 -9.05 -13.46
CA GLU A 254 46.12 -8.81 -13.42
C GLU A 254 46.64 -9.57 -12.21
N ARG A 255 47.41 -10.63 -12.49
CA ARG A 255 48.12 -11.36 -11.45
C ARG A 255 49.02 -10.33 -10.76
N LEU A 256 48.64 -9.93 -9.54
CA LEU A 256 49.39 -8.93 -8.76
C LEU A 256 50.87 -9.36 -8.77
N PRO A 257 51.77 -8.57 -9.37
CA PRO A 257 53.19 -8.91 -9.43
C PRO A 257 53.73 -8.84 -8.00
N GLY A 258 53.83 -9.98 -7.32
CA GLY A 258 54.29 -10.04 -5.93
C GLY A 258 53.50 -10.96 -4.99
N ALA A 259 52.46 -11.68 -5.46
CA ALA A 259 52.00 -12.86 -4.74
C ALA A 259 53.08 -13.95 -4.87
N GLU A 260 54.10 -13.85 -4.01
CA GLU A 260 55.15 -14.87 -3.82
C GLU A 260 54.47 -16.23 -3.75
N SER A 261 54.85 -17.13 -4.65
CA SER A 261 54.36 -18.51 -4.61
C SER A 261 54.64 -19.04 -3.20
N PRO A 262 53.67 -19.68 -2.52
CA PRO A 262 53.93 -20.28 -1.22
C PRO A 262 55.16 -21.17 -1.36
N PRO A 263 56.14 -21.07 -0.44
CA PRO A 263 57.39 -21.80 -0.56
C PRO A 263 57.05 -23.27 -0.79
N ALA A 264 57.53 -23.82 -1.91
CA ALA A 264 57.35 -25.23 -2.21
C ALA A 264 57.88 -26.02 -1.01
N GLY A 265 56.97 -26.60 -0.23
CA GLY A 265 57.32 -27.37 0.94
C GLY A 265 58.23 -28.49 0.49
N GLY A 266 59.51 -28.39 0.85
CA GLY A 266 60.49 -29.45 0.66
C GLY A 266 60.02 -30.68 1.44
N ALA A 267 59.88 -31.78 0.71
CA ALA A 267 59.72 -33.12 1.27
C ALA A 267 60.98 -33.56 2.02
#